data_AF-A0A7C1NWM0-F1
#
_entry.id   AF-A0A7C1NWM0-F1
#
_cell.length_a   1.000
_cell.length_b   1.000
_cell.length_c   1.000
_cell.angle_alpha   90.00
_cell.angle_beta   90.00
_cell.angle_gamma   90.00
#
_symmetry.space_group_name_H-M   'P 1'
#
loop_
_entity.id
_entity.type
_entity.pdbx_description
1 polymer ?
#
loop_
_entity_poly.entity_id
_entity_poly.type
_entity_poly.pdbx_seq_one_letter_code
_entity_poly.pdbx_strand_id
1 'polypeptide(L)'
;MASHDIEIRNLYKIFGPNGGAFIDQVKAGMSKSELNETHGHVLGLKDINIEMPGGGITVVMGLSGSGKSTLIRHINRLIEPTSGEVLYDGVDVCQMSPLELREFRRHKTAMVFQKFALLPHRTVLENTVYGLDIQGIPRSKSEEIGRRWIDRVGLSGFEGHYPNQLSGGMQQRVGLARALSNDADILLMDEAYSALDPLIRVDMQTVLLDIQQELKKTVVFITHDLDEALRLGDKIAILRDGEVIQQGSGQDIVLQPADDYISAFVKEVNRGRVIRLDTIMGPLTGTAEGLAMPGGTVLEAAARIMTDARQSSAVVTNDGGTPIGRVDLQQIIAAMVTPKSHEDKQIAAE
;
A
#
# COMPACT_ATOMS: atom_id res chain seq x y z
N MET A 1 17.85 10.12 5.65
CA MET A 1 17.90 9.00 4.69
C MET A 1 17.35 9.51 3.37
N ALA A 2 17.95 9.16 2.24
CA ALA A 2 17.40 9.51 0.93
C ALA A 2 16.14 8.67 0.71
N SER A 3 15.03 9.30 0.35
CA SER A 3 13.78 8.64 0.02
C SER A 3 13.76 8.37 -1.48
N HIS A 4 13.59 7.11 -1.88
CA HIS A 4 13.71 6.67 -3.28
C HIS A 4 12.34 6.53 -3.93
N ASP A 5 12.09 7.19 -5.05
CA ASP A 5 10.81 7.14 -5.73
C ASP A 5 10.71 5.96 -6.71
N ILE A 6 9.47 5.53 -6.96
CA ILE A 6 9.16 4.63 -8.07
C ILE A 6 8.12 5.30 -8.94
N GLU A 7 8.33 5.28 -10.24
CA GLU A 7 7.37 5.77 -11.22
C GLU A 7 7.14 4.71 -12.29
N ILE A 8 5.87 4.44 -12.58
CA ILE A 8 5.45 3.54 -13.65
C ILE A 8 4.83 4.41 -14.74
N ARG A 9 5.33 4.28 -15.98
CA ARG A 9 4.87 5.08 -17.13
C ARG A 9 4.43 4.18 -18.28
N ASN A 10 3.23 4.42 -18.79
CA ASN A 10 2.66 3.78 -19.97
C ASN A 10 2.85 2.25 -19.98
N LEU A 11 2.65 1.60 -18.83
CA LEU A 11 3.01 0.19 -18.66
C LEU A 11 1.88 -0.73 -19.16
N TYR A 12 2.25 -1.68 -20.01
CA TYR A 12 1.36 -2.70 -20.55
C TYR A 12 1.87 -4.10 -20.26
N LYS A 13 0.95 -5.03 -20.05
CA LYS A 13 1.25 -6.46 -20.00
C LYS A 13 0.21 -7.27 -20.75
N ILE A 14 0.67 -7.96 -21.79
CA ILE A 14 -0.10 -8.95 -22.55
C ILE A 14 0.51 -10.33 -22.26
N PHE A 15 -0.31 -11.24 -21.75
CA PHE A 15 0.05 -12.63 -21.56
C PHE A 15 -0.34 -13.46 -22.79
N GLY A 16 0.52 -14.43 -23.11
CA GLY A 16 0.37 -15.32 -24.26
C GLY A 16 1.66 -15.37 -25.09
N PRO A 17 1.80 -16.35 -26.00
CA PRO A 17 2.96 -16.46 -26.87
C PRO A 17 3.12 -15.18 -27.70
N ASN A 18 4.32 -14.59 -27.69
CA ASN A 18 4.63 -13.37 -28.45
C ASN A 18 3.64 -12.21 -28.22
N GLY A 19 3.21 -11.96 -26.97
CA GLY A 19 2.25 -10.89 -26.66
C GLY A 19 2.66 -9.48 -27.14
N GLY A 20 3.96 -9.24 -27.35
CA GLY A 20 4.46 -7.98 -27.92
C GLY A 20 3.94 -7.68 -29.33
N ALA A 21 3.57 -8.69 -30.12
CA ALA A 21 3.01 -8.50 -31.45
C ALA A 21 1.66 -7.76 -31.45
N PHE A 22 0.97 -7.72 -30.30
CA PHE A 22 -0.37 -7.15 -30.18
C PHE A 22 -0.38 -5.76 -29.51
N ILE A 23 0.78 -5.22 -29.15
CA ILE A 23 0.84 -3.95 -28.40
C ILE A 23 0.26 -2.78 -29.19
N ASP A 24 0.55 -2.68 -30.48
CA ASP A 24 0.08 -1.58 -31.32
C ASP A 24 -1.43 -1.63 -31.51
N GLN A 25 -2.01 -2.82 -31.63
CA GLN A 25 -3.46 -3.00 -31.75
C GLN A 25 -4.17 -2.67 -30.43
N VAL A 26 -3.60 -3.07 -29.29
CA VAL A 26 -4.12 -2.71 -27.96
C VAL A 26 -4.04 -1.20 -27.75
N LYS A 27 -2.94 -0.55 -28.13
CA LYS A 27 -2.81 0.92 -28.09
C LYS A 27 -3.79 1.62 -29.03
N ALA A 28 -4.14 0.99 -30.16
CA ALA A 28 -5.15 1.46 -31.10
C ALA A 28 -6.60 1.22 -30.64
N GLY A 29 -6.82 0.58 -29.49
CA GLY A 29 -8.14 0.41 -28.87
C GLY A 29 -8.72 -1.00 -28.91
N MET A 30 -7.96 -2.01 -29.35
CA MET A 30 -8.39 -3.42 -29.26
C MET A 30 -8.74 -3.76 -27.81
N SER A 31 -9.94 -4.32 -27.62
CA SER A 31 -10.44 -4.64 -26.28
C SER A 31 -9.81 -5.90 -25.70
N LYS A 32 -9.89 -6.05 -24.36
CA LYS A 32 -9.45 -7.26 -23.65
C LYS A 32 -10.19 -8.53 -24.12
N SER A 33 -11.49 -8.43 -24.38
CA SER A 33 -12.31 -9.56 -24.85
C SER A 33 -11.97 -9.92 -26.29
N GLU A 34 -11.85 -8.92 -27.18
CA GLU A 34 -11.46 -9.14 -28.57
C GLU A 34 -10.08 -9.80 -28.70
N LEU A 35 -9.10 -9.31 -27.94
CA LEU A 35 -7.75 -9.88 -27.88
C LEU A 35 -7.78 -11.35 -27.41
N ASN A 36 -8.64 -11.68 -26.45
CA ASN A 36 -8.76 -13.03 -25.93
C ASN A 36 -9.46 -13.98 -26.90
N GLU A 37 -10.59 -13.57 -27.45
CA GLU A 37 -11.42 -14.40 -28.33
C GLU A 37 -10.77 -14.64 -29.69
N THR A 38 -10.08 -13.63 -30.24
CA THR A 38 -9.50 -13.69 -31.59
C THR A 38 -8.08 -14.25 -31.58
N HIS A 39 -7.30 -13.94 -30.53
CA HIS A 39 -5.86 -14.25 -30.50
C HIS A 39 -5.46 -15.19 -29.36
N GLY A 40 -6.32 -15.42 -28.37
CA GLY A 40 -6.03 -16.27 -27.21
C GLY A 40 -5.09 -15.60 -26.20
N HIS A 41 -4.92 -14.27 -26.26
CA HIS A 41 -4.06 -13.50 -25.36
C HIS A 41 -4.86 -12.86 -24.24
N VAL A 42 -4.22 -12.59 -23.11
CA VAL A 42 -4.86 -11.93 -21.96
C VAL A 42 -4.20 -10.58 -21.73
N LEU A 43 -4.96 -9.50 -21.87
CA LEU A 43 -4.51 -8.17 -21.45
C LEU A 43 -4.59 -8.09 -19.92
N GLY A 44 -3.41 -8.13 -19.29
CA GLY A 44 -3.27 -8.14 -17.83
C GLY A 44 -3.07 -6.75 -17.22
N LEU A 45 -2.39 -5.86 -17.93
CA LEU A 45 -2.25 -4.44 -17.57
C LEU A 45 -2.29 -3.59 -18.84
N LYS A 46 -2.93 -2.43 -18.76
CA LYS A 46 -3.13 -1.51 -19.87
C LYS A 46 -2.91 -0.08 -19.36
N ASP A 47 -1.97 0.62 -19.98
CA ASP A 47 -1.68 2.03 -19.76
C ASP A 47 -1.56 2.44 -18.28
N ILE A 48 -0.80 1.66 -17.50
CA ILE A 48 -0.63 1.97 -16.08
C ILE A 48 0.35 3.13 -15.91
N ASN A 49 -0.10 4.16 -15.20
CA ASN A 49 0.66 5.35 -14.86
C ASN A 49 0.49 5.64 -13.36
N ILE A 50 1.53 5.38 -12.56
CA ILE A 50 1.49 5.51 -11.09
C ILE A 50 2.81 6.07 -10.59
N GLU A 51 2.72 7.15 -9.81
CA GLU A 51 3.82 7.68 -9.02
C GLU A 51 3.73 7.17 -7.58
N MET A 52 4.83 6.64 -7.07
CA MET A 52 4.96 6.11 -5.71
C MET A 52 6.07 6.92 -4.99
N PRO A 53 5.70 7.95 -4.22
CA PRO A 53 6.65 8.83 -3.57
C PRO A 53 7.58 8.08 -2.63
N GLY A 54 8.85 8.50 -2.61
CA GLY A 54 9.83 7.90 -1.72
C GLY A 54 9.50 8.11 -0.25
N GLY A 55 9.79 7.11 0.58
CA GLY A 55 9.62 7.22 2.04
C GLY A 55 8.17 7.26 2.53
N GLY A 56 7.21 6.97 1.64
CA GLY A 56 5.81 6.74 1.95
C GLY A 56 5.36 5.32 1.62
N ILE A 57 4.11 5.03 1.95
CA ILE A 57 3.42 3.80 1.62
C ILE A 57 2.43 4.09 0.49
N THR A 58 2.67 3.50 -0.68
CA THR A 58 1.70 3.48 -1.76
C THR A 58 0.96 2.15 -1.75
N VAL A 59 -0.35 2.19 -1.55
CA VAL A 59 -1.21 1.01 -1.59
C VAL A 59 -1.81 0.84 -2.98
N VAL A 60 -1.65 -0.34 -3.56
CA VAL A 60 -2.30 -0.76 -4.81
C VAL A 60 -3.45 -1.68 -4.44
N MET A 61 -4.67 -1.18 -4.58
CA MET A 61 -5.91 -1.87 -4.22
C MET A 61 -6.64 -2.41 -5.46
N GLY A 62 -7.44 -3.46 -5.30
CA GLY A 62 -8.35 -3.95 -6.34
C GLY A 62 -8.77 -5.38 -6.11
N LEU A 63 -9.79 -5.85 -6.83
CA LEU A 63 -10.26 -7.23 -6.73
C LEU A 63 -9.24 -8.25 -7.26
N SER A 64 -9.49 -9.53 -6.97
CA SER A 64 -8.73 -10.62 -7.59
C SER A 64 -8.79 -10.53 -9.12
N GLY A 65 -7.66 -10.75 -9.79
CA GLY A 65 -7.57 -10.66 -11.25
C GLY A 65 -7.41 -9.25 -11.83
N SER A 66 -7.37 -8.18 -11.03
CA SER A 66 -7.20 -6.81 -11.54
C SER A 66 -5.77 -6.43 -11.97
N GLY A 67 -4.81 -7.34 -11.81
CA GLY A 67 -3.41 -7.13 -12.26
C GLY A 67 -2.44 -6.62 -11.19
N LYS A 68 -2.86 -6.42 -9.93
CA LYS A 68 -2.01 -5.90 -8.82
C LYS A 68 -0.70 -6.66 -8.65
N SER A 69 -0.78 -7.97 -8.45
CA SER A 69 0.40 -8.81 -8.22
C SER A 69 1.28 -8.93 -9.48
N THR A 70 0.72 -8.66 -10.66
CA THR A 70 1.49 -8.52 -11.90
C THR A 70 2.22 -7.18 -11.92
N LEU A 71 1.57 -6.08 -11.53
CA LEU A 71 2.16 -4.75 -11.42
C LEU A 71 3.39 -4.73 -10.49
N ILE A 72 3.27 -5.23 -9.26
CA ILE A 72 4.41 -5.23 -8.32
C ILE A 72 5.60 -6.07 -8.82
N ARG A 73 5.32 -7.14 -9.58
CA ARG A 73 6.36 -7.99 -10.18
C ARG A 73 7.04 -7.34 -11.39
N HIS A 74 6.48 -6.27 -11.95
CA HIS A 74 7.20 -5.43 -12.90
C HIS A 74 8.21 -4.53 -12.21
N ILE A 75 7.94 -4.08 -10.98
CA ILE A 75 8.87 -3.22 -10.22
C ILE A 75 10.21 -3.92 -9.98
N ASN A 76 10.20 -5.17 -9.55
CA ASN A 76 11.42 -5.99 -9.44
C ASN A 76 11.72 -6.78 -10.71
N ARG A 77 10.98 -6.55 -11.79
CA ARG A 77 11.08 -7.21 -13.10
C ARG A 77 11.07 -8.74 -13.06
N LEU A 78 10.43 -9.35 -12.06
CA LEU A 78 10.21 -10.81 -12.04
C LEU A 78 9.29 -11.25 -13.19
N ILE A 79 8.45 -10.33 -13.66
CA ILE A 79 7.70 -10.46 -14.91
C ILE A 79 8.16 -9.33 -15.82
N GLU A 80 8.50 -9.65 -17.07
CA GLU A 80 8.83 -8.64 -18.07
C GLU A 80 7.55 -7.93 -18.54
N PRO A 81 7.54 -6.58 -18.56
CA PRO A 81 6.44 -5.85 -19.17
C PRO A 81 6.43 -6.07 -20.68
N THR A 82 5.26 -5.88 -21.30
CA THR A 82 5.15 -5.90 -22.76
C THR A 82 5.60 -4.56 -23.36
N SER A 83 5.32 -3.45 -22.67
CA SER A 83 5.72 -2.09 -23.05
C SER A 83 5.66 -1.18 -21.82
N GLY A 84 6.31 -0.02 -21.89
CA GLY A 84 6.37 0.98 -20.83
C GLY A 84 7.65 0.92 -20.02
N GLU A 85 7.70 1.76 -18.99
CA GLU A 85 8.90 2.01 -18.19
C GLU A 85 8.58 1.85 -16.70
N VAL A 86 9.59 1.43 -15.94
CA VAL A 86 9.55 1.37 -14.48
C VAL A 86 10.80 2.09 -14.00
N LEU A 87 10.62 3.32 -13.52
CA LEU A 87 11.71 4.18 -13.08
C LEU A 87 11.92 4.01 -11.57
N TYR A 88 13.18 3.85 -11.18
CA TYR A 88 13.65 3.93 -9.80
C TYR A 88 14.71 5.04 -9.73
N ASP A 89 14.43 6.14 -9.02
CA ASP A 89 15.24 7.36 -9.05
C ASP A 89 15.56 7.84 -10.48
N GLY A 90 14.58 7.73 -11.38
CA GLY A 90 14.74 8.08 -12.79
C GLY A 90 15.51 7.06 -13.66
N VAL A 91 16.01 5.96 -13.09
CA VAL A 91 16.64 4.87 -13.86
C VAL A 91 15.61 3.83 -14.24
N ASP A 92 15.46 3.55 -15.55
CA ASP A 92 14.53 2.52 -16.02
C ASP A 92 15.04 1.10 -15.75
N VAL A 93 14.35 0.40 -14.85
CA VAL A 93 14.59 -1.00 -14.47
C VAL A 93 14.40 -1.94 -15.66
N CYS A 94 13.56 -1.58 -16.64
CA CYS A 94 13.30 -2.37 -17.84
C CYS A 94 14.51 -2.39 -18.79
N GLN A 95 15.37 -1.38 -18.74
CA GLN A 95 16.59 -1.30 -19.56
C GLN A 95 17.83 -1.87 -18.88
N MET A 96 17.75 -2.23 -17.59
CA MET A 96 18.89 -2.81 -16.88
C MET A 96 19.36 -4.11 -17.54
N SER A 97 20.67 -4.26 -17.66
CA SER A 97 21.31 -5.52 -18.02
C SER A 97 21.05 -6.61 -16.96
N PRO A 98 21.24 -7.89 -17.28
CA PRO A 98 21.08 -8.96 -16.29
C PRO A 98 21.98 -8.84 -15.05
N LEU A 99 23.12 -8.17 -15.16
CA LEU A 99 24.00 -7.90 -14.02
C LEU A 99 23.44 -6.78 -13.15
N GLU A 100 23.09 -5.64 -13.75
CA GLU A 100 22.50 -4.49 -13.04
C GLU A 100 21.20 -4.88 -12.34
N LEU A 101 20.33 -5.63 -13.01
CA LEU A 101 19.06 -6.10 -12.45
C LEU A 101 19.28 -7.01 -11.23
N ARG A 102 20.34 -7.82 -11.22
CA ARG A 102 20.68 -8.66 -10.06
C ARG A 102 21.15 -7.81 -8.88
N GLU A 103 21.97 -6.80 -9.11
CA GLU A 103 22.41 -5.88 -8.05
C GLU A 103 21.25 -5.04 -7.52
N PHE A 104 20.38 -4.56 -8.41
CA PHE A 104 19.13 -3.88 -8.05
C PHE A 104 18.28 -4.75 -7.12
N ARG A 105 18.01 -6.01 -7.50
CA ARG A 105 17.25 -6.94 -6.65
C ARG A 105 17.93 -7.27 -5.33
N ARG A 106 19.27 -7.32 -5.33
CA ARG A 106 20.05 -7.69 -4.16
C ARG A 106 20.09 -6.57 -3.11
N HIS A 107 20.18 -5.32 -3.54
CA HIS A 107 20.47 -4.19 -2.66
C HIS A 107 19.34 -3.16 -2.56
N LYS A 108 18.49 -3.02 -3.58
CA LYS A 108 17.51 -1.94 -3.69
C LYS A 108 16.09 -2.36 -3.39
N THR A 109 15.75 -3.63 -3.61
CA THR A 109 14.39 -4.14 -3.37
C THR A 109 14.37 -5.30 -2.41
N ALA A 110 13.37 -5.35 -1.53
CA ALA A 110 12.98 -6.53 -0.78
C ALA A 110 11.51 -6.87 -1.11
N MET A 111 11.17 -8.15 -1.12
CA MET A 111 9.82 -8.61 -1.46
C MET A 111 9.26 -9.54 -0.38
N VAL A 112 8.01 -9.27 0.02
CA VAL A 112 7.16 -10.13 0.84
C VAL A 112 6.06 -10.68 -0.05
N PHE A 113 6.02 -12.01 -0.19
CA PHE A 113 5.09 -12.71 -1.08
C PHE A 113 3.79 -13.08 -0.35
N GLN A 114 2.71 -13.24 -1.12
CA GLN A 114 1.40 -13.71 -0.63
C GLN A 114 1.48 -15.11 -0.02
N LYS A 115 2.16 -16.04 -0.69
CA LYS A 115 2.57 -17.33 -0.11
C LYS A 115 3.98 -17.14 0.44
N PHE A 116 4.19 -17.45 1.72
CA PHE A 116 5.37 -17.10 2.54
C PHE A 116 6.75 -17.24 1.85
N ALA A 117 6.85 -18.14 0.86
CA ALA A 117 8.05 -18.38 0.05
C ALA A 117 9.28 -18.63 0.92
N LEU A 118 9.07 -19.24 2.08
CA LEU A 118 10.13 -19.66 2.99
C LEU A 118 10.77 -20.93 2.45
N LEU A 119 12.06 -21.06 2.68
CA LEU A 119 12.84 -22.24 2.37
C LEU A 119 12.55 -23.28 3.45
N PRO A 120 11.87 -24.40 3.13
CA PRO A 120 11.37 -25.34 4.14
C PRO A 120 12.48 -26.14 4.83
N HIS A 121 13.65 -26.24 4.18
CA HIS A 121 14.84 -26.93 4.68
C HIS A 121 15.78 -25.99 5.45
N ARG A 122 15.34 -24.78 5.77
CA ARG A 122 16.09 -23.79 6.54
C ARG A 122 15.31 -23.35 7.76
N THR A 123 16.02 -23.00 8.83
CA THR A 123 15.41 -22.48 10.04
C THR A 123 14.86 -21.06 9.85
N VAL A 124 14.15 -20.54 10.84
CA VAL A 124 13.69 -19.14 10.89
C VAL A 124 14.85 -18.17 10.72
N LEU A 125 15.94 -18.37 11.46
CA LEU A 125 17.13 -17.52 11.36
C LEU A 125 17.76 -17.59 9.98
N GLU A 126 17.91 -18.80 9.43
CA GLU A 126 18.50 -19.01 8.11
C GLU A 126 17.64 -18.46 6.97
N ASN A 127 16.33 -18.49 7.10
CA ASN A 127 15.42 -17.81 6.17
C ASN A 127 15.58 -16.29 6.25
N THR A 128 15.65 -15.77 7.48
CA THR A 128 15.75 -14.33 7.75
C THR A 128 17.03 -13.74 7.18
N VAL A 129 18.16 -14.42 7.33
CA VAL A 129 19.47 -13.92 6.89
C VAL A 129 19.85 -14.31 5.47
N TYR A 130 18.99 -15.03 4.75
CA TYR A 130 19.31 -15.59 3.43
C TYR A 130 19.78 -14.54 2.42
N GLY A 131 19.16 -13.35 2.39
CA GLY A 131 19.58 -12.28 1.48
C GLY A 131 20.93 -11.67 1.86
N LEU A 132 21.25 -11.59 3.15
CA LEU A 132 22.55 -11.16 3.66
C LEU A 132 23.67 -12.15 3.32
N ASP A 133 23.37 -13.46 3.39
CA ASP A 133 24.29 -14.52 2.95
C ASP A 133 24.63 -14.35 1.45
N ILE A 134 23.62 -14.04 0.61
CA ILE A 134 23.81 -13.77 -0.83
C ILE A 134 24.64 -12.50 -1.07
N GLN A 135 24.49 -11.49 -0.23
CA GLN A 135 25.29 -10.26 -0.27
C GLN A 135 26.73 -10.47 0.21
N GLY A 136 27.08 -11.64 0.74
CA GLY A 136 28.41 -11.94 1.26
C GLY A 136 28.69 -11.29 2.62
N ILE A 137 27.66 -10.91 3.38
CA ILE A 137 27.82 -10.38 4.74
C ILE A 137 28.33 -11.49 5.67
N PRO A 138 29.34 -11.23 6.53
CA PRO A 138 29.86 -12.24 7.44
C PRO A 138 28.77 -12.83 8.33
N ARG A 139 28.79 -14.16 8.50
CA ARG A 139 27.73 -14.91 9.19
C ARG A 139 27.40 -14.37 10.58
N SER A 140 28.41 -14.01 11.38
CA SER A 140 28.21 -13.43 12.71
C SER A 140 27.36 -12.16 12.68
N LYS A 141 27.64 -11.26 11.74
CA LYS A 141 26.89 -10.01 11.53
C LYS A 141 25.49 -10.29 10.97
N SER A 142 25.38 -11.20 10.01
CA SER A 142 24.09 -11.59 9.43
C SER A 142 23.15 -12.14 10.51
N GLU A 143 23.64 -13.02 11.39
CA GLU A 143 22.83 -13.58 12.47
C GLU A 143 22.44 -12.55 13.53
N GLU A 144 23.31 -11.58 13.84
CA GLU A 144 22.98 -10.46 14.72
C GLU A 144 21.80 -9.65 14.17
N ILE A 145 21.87 -9.26 12.89
CA ILE A 145 20.80 -8.55 12.18
C ILE A 145 19.52 -9.38 12.15
N GLY A 146 19.64 -10.66 11.80
CA GLY A 146 18.50 -11.58 11.73
C GLY A 146 17.78 -11.72 13.07
N ARG A 147 18.52 -11.93 14.17
CA ARG A 147 17.94 -12.03 15.52
C ARG A 147 17.22 -10.74 15.94
N ARG A 148 17.79 -9.56 15.64
CA ARG A 148 17.14 -8.27 15.90
C ARG A 148 15.78 -8.16 15.21
N TRP A 149 15.70 -8.56 13.94
CA TRP A 149 14.43 -8.51 13.20
C TRP A 149 13.43 -9.58 13.63
N ILE A 150 13.90 -10.78 13.96
CA ILE A 150 13.07 -11.86 14.53
C ILE A 150 12.43 -11.42 15.86
N ASP A 151 13.21 -10.80 16.73
CA ASP A 151 12.71 -10.25 18.00
C ASP A 151 11.68 -9.15 17.76
N ARG A 152 11.95 -8.21 16.85
CA ARG A 152 11.05 -7.11 16.52
C ARG A 152 9.72 -7.54 15.92
N VAL A 153 9.69 -8.65 15.19
CA VAL A 153 8.42 -9.24 14.71
C VAL A 153 7.77 -10.18 15.74
N GLY A 154 8.29 -10.24 16.98
CA GLY A 154 7.71 -11.03 18.06
C GLY A 154 7.86 -12.54 17.87
N LEU A 155 8.99 -12.99 17.32
CA LEU A 155 9.35 -14.40 17.12
C LEU A 155 10.60 -14.82 17.91
N SER A 156 10.97 -14.06 18.94
CA SER A 156 12.06 -14.40 19.86
C SER A 156 11.89 -15.81 20.41
N GLY A 157 12.94 -16.63 20.34
CA GLY A 157 12.94 -18.05 20.76
C GLY A 157 12.53 -19.06 19.68
N PHE A 158 12.10 -18.60 18.49
CA PHE A 158 11.77 -19.47 17.36
C PHE A 158 12.89 -19.58 16.31
N GLU A 159 14.06 -19.01 16.54
CA GLU A 159 15.16 -18.88 15.58
C GLU A 159 15.59 -20.23 14.96
N GLY A 160 15.60 -21.29 15.77
CA GLY A 160 16.00 -22.63 15.37
C GLY A 160 14.88 -23.51 14.78
N HIS A 161 13.64 -23.02 14.73
CA HIS A 161 12.51 -23.78 14.20
C HIS A 161 12.48 -23.74 12.67
N TYR A 162 11.86 -24.74 12.05
CA TYR A 162 11.62 -24.81 10.62
C TYR A 162 10.21 -24.28 10.28
N PRO A 163 9.97 -23.77 9.05
CA PRO A 163 8.67 -23.20 8.66
C PRO A 163 7.47 -24.11 8.90
N ASN A 164 7.60 -25.43 8.73
CA ASN A 164 6.53 -26.39 8.95
C ASN A 164 6.14 -26.55 10.44
N GLN A 165 6.93 -26.04 11.37
CA GLN A 165 6.65 -26.02 12.81
C GLN A 165 5.93 -24.73 13.23
N LEU A 166 5.64 -23.82 12.30
CA LEU A 166 5.11 -22.49 12.57
C LEU A 166 3.68 -22.35 12.03
N SER A 167 2.85 -21.55 12.72
CA SER A 167 1.56 -21.13 12.17
C SER A 167 1.74 -20.24 10.94
N GLY A 168 0.70 -20.12 10.10
CA GLY A 168 0.75 -19.25 8.92
C GLY A 168 1.14 -17.80 9.26
N GLY A 169 0.60 -17.26 10.35
CA GLY A 169 0.95 -15.91 10.81
C GLY A 169 2.39 -15.77 11.29
N MET A 170 2.97 -16.81 11.90
CA MET A 170 4.40 -16.84 12.22
C MET A 170 5.25 -16.90 10.94
N GLN A 171 4.88 -17.72 9.96
CA GLN A 171 5.60 -17.80 8.67
C GLN A 171 5.60 -16.46 7.93
N GLN A 172 4.49 -15.70 7.96
CA GLN A 172 4.42 -14.37 7.39
C GLN A 172 5.41 -13.40 8.07
N ARG A 173 5.49 -13.46 9.40
CA ARG A 173 6.41 -12.64 10.20
C ARG A 173 7.88 -12.97 9.90
N VAL A 174 8.22 -14.24 9.66
CA VAL A 174 9.55 -14.63 9.15
C VAL A 174 9.81 -14.04 7.76
N GLY A 175 8.81 -14.06 6.87
CA GLY A 175 8.92 -13.45 5.54
C GLY A 175 9.18 -11.94 5.59
N LEU A 176 8.52 -11.25 6.52
CA LEU A 176 8.74 -9.82 6.78
C LEU A 176 10.13 -9.56 7.38
N ALA A 177 10.53 -10.31 8.39
CA ALA A 177 11.86 -10.20 8.99
C ALA A 177 12.97 -10.42 7.94
N ARG A 178 12.81 -11.40 7.04
CA ARG A 178 13.72 -11.63 5.90
C ARG A 178 13.82 -10.41 4.98
N ALA A 179 12.69 -9.81 4.62
CA ALA A 179 12.68 -8.66 3.74
C ALA A 179 13.36 -7.44 4.40
N LEU A 180 13.08 -7.21 5.68
CA LEU A 180 13.64 -6.10 6.46
C LEU A 180 15.12 -6.27 6.78
N SER A 181 15.59 -7.51 6.95
CA SER A 181 16.99 -7.81 7.23
C SER A 181 17.92 -7.38 6.10
N ASN A 182 17.45 -7.38 4.86
CA ASN A 182 18.24 -6.95 3.70
C ASN A 182 18.49 -5.44 3.63
N ASP A 183 17.83 -4.66 4.48
CA ASP A 183 17.91 -3.19 4.54
C ASP A 183 17.74 -2.50 3.17
N ALA A 184 16.91 -3.05 2.30
CA ALA A 184 16.66 -2.50 0.97
C ALA A 184 15.85 -1.20 1.00
N ASP A 185 16.06 -0.33 0.01
CA ASP A 185 15.40 0.97 -0.12
C ASP A 185 13.89 0.85 -0.36
N ILE A 186 13.48 -0.19 -1.11
CA ILE A 186 12.09 -0.46 -1.46
C ILE A 186 11.62 -1.77 -0.81
N LEU A 187 10.44 -1.74 -0.19
CA LEU A 187 9.72 -2.90 0.31
C LEU A 187 8.47 -3.17 -0.53
N LEU A 188 8.46 -4.28 -1.25
CA LEU A 188 7.34 -4.73 -2.08
C LEU A 188 6.53 -5.79 -1.32
N MET A 189 5.24 -5.54 -1.08
CA MET A 189 4.39 -6.45 -0.29
C MET A 189 3.17 -6.87 -1.12
N ASP A 190 3.11 -8.14 -1.52
CA ASP A 190 2.03 -8.71 -2.34
C ASP A 190 1.01 -9.47 -1.46
N GLU A 191 -0.11 -8.83 -1.10
CA GLU A 191 -1.17 -9.39 -0.23
C GLU A 191 -0.64 -10.03 1.05
N ALA A 192 0.37 -9.38 1.65
CA ALA A 192 1.16 -9.93 2.74
C ALA A 192 0.35 -10.25 4.01
N TYR A 193 -0.84 -9.68 4.20
CA TYR A 193 -1.64 -9.90 5.41
C TYR A 193 -2.96 -10.66 5.17
N SER A 194 -3.18 -11.11 3.93
CA SER A 194 -4.41 -11.80 3.52
C SER A 194 -4.66 -13.12 4.27
N ALA A 195 -3.60 -13.84 4.64
CA ALA A 195 -3.69 -15.11 5.35
C ALA A 195 -3.70 -14.98 6.89
N LEU A 196 -3.69 -13.75 7.42
CA LEU A 196 -3.65 -13.47 8.85
C LEU A 196 -5.07 -13.32 9.43
N ASP A 197 -5.25 -13.81 10.64
CA ASP A 197 -6.43 -13.50 11.45
C ASP A 197 -6.49 -11.99 11.75
N PRO A 198 -7.68 -11.44 12.04
CA PRO A 198 -7.86 -10.00 12.19
C PRO A 198 -6.99 -9.35 13.26
N LEU A 199 -6.72 -10.03 14.38
CA LEU A 199 -5.94 -9.46 15.48
C LEU A 199 -4.46 -9.37 15.09
N ILE A 200 -3.90 -10.47 14.60
CA ILE A 200 -2.50 -10.50 14.15
C ILE A 200 -2.29 -9.59 12.94
N ARG A 201 -3.28 -9.44 12.06
CA ARG A 201 -3.25 -8.47 10.96
C ARG A 201 -3.07 -7.05 11.49
N VAL A 202 -3.87 -6.64 12.48
CA VAL A 202 -3.80 -5.30 13.07
C VAL A 202 -2.43 -5.04 13.70
N ASP A 203 -1.90 -6.02 14.45
CA ASP A 203 -0.58 -5.93 15.06
C ASP A 203 0.52 -5.80 14.01
N MET A 204 0.45 -6.58 12.91
CA MET A 204 1.44 -6.52 11.85
C MET A 204 1.43 -5.21 11.08
N GLN A 205 0.25 -4.67 10.84
CA GLN A 205 0.09 -3.33 10.24
C GLN A 205 0.72 -2.26 11.14
N THR A 206 0.55 -2.36 12.47
CA THR A 206 1.21 -1.44 13.43
C THR A 206 2.73 -1.55 13.34
N VAL A 207 3.27 -2.77 13.34
CA VAL A 207 4.72 -2.99 13.18
C VAL A 207 5.25 -2.38 11.88
N LEU A 208 4.52 -2.51 10.77
CA LEU A 208 4.90 -1.88 9.51
C LEU A 208 4.92 -0.36 9.60
N LEU A 209 3.91 0.25 10.21
CA LEU A 209 3.84 1.70 10.42
C LEU A 209 4.98 2.20 11.32
N ASP A 210 5.31 1.49 12.39
CA ASP A 210 6.41 1.83 13.29
C ASP A 210 7.76 1.76 12.56
N ILE A 211 7.97 0.72 11.76
CA ILE A 211 9.17 0.57 10.92
C ILE A 211 9.23 1.68 9.87
N GLN A 212 8.11 2.02 9.26
CA GLN A 212 8.04 3.08 8.27
C GLN A 212 8.39 4.44 8.87
N GLN A 213 7.94 4.73 10.09
CA GLN A 213 8.29 5.95 10.80
C GLN A 213 9.79 6.04 11.10
N GLU A 214 10.44 4.93 11.45
CA GLU A 214 11.87 4.87 11.76
C GLU A 214 12.75 4.91 10.50
N LEU A 215 12.45 4.07 9.51
CA LEU A 215 13.35 3.81 8.37
C LEU A 215 13.02 4.62 7.13
N LYS A 216 11.79 5.14 7.00
CA LYS A 216 11.34 5.95 5.84
C LYS A 216 11.69 5.28 4.50
N LYS A 217 11.47 3.97 4.41
CA LYS A 217 11.64 3.18 3.17
C LYS A 217 10.46 3.42 2.24
N THR A 218 10.61 3.11 0.96
CA THR A 218 9.49 3.20 0.02
C THR A 218 8.73 1.88 0.04
N VAL A 219 7.45 1.91 0.43
CA VAL A 219 6.64 0.68 0.54
C VAL A 219 5.59 0.66 -0.56
N VAL A 220 5.57 -0.41 -1.34
CA VAL A 220 4.48 -0.70 -2.29
C VAL A 220 3.69 -1.86 -1.73
N PHE A 221 2.47 -1.58 -1.28
CA PHE A 221 1.65 -2.55 -0.57
C PHE A 221 0.42 -2.93 -1.41
N ILE A 222 0.20 -4.21 -1.67
CA ILE A 222 -0.98 -4.69 -2.37
C ILE A 222 -1.99 -5.27 -1.40
N THR A 223 -3.25 -4.87 -1.57
CA THR A 223 -4.38 -5.48 -0.87
C THR A 223 -5.65 -5.49 -1.72
N HIS A 224 -6.64 -6.23 -1.26
CA HIS A 224 -8.03 -6.14 -1.72
C HIS A 224 -8.95 -5.50 -0.66
N ASP A 225 -8.43 -5.17 0.52
CA ASP A 225 -9.16 -4.64 1.66
C ASP A 225 -8.99 -3.10 1.72
N LEU A 226 -10.12 -2.38 1.73
CA LEU A 226 -10.10 -0.91 1.74
C LEU A 226 -9.69 -0.35 3.10
N ASP A 227 -10.08 -1.00 4.21
CA ASP A 227 -9.70 -0.54 5.55
C ASP A 227 -8.18 -0.65 5.73
N GLU A 228 -7.58 -1.69 5.19
CA GLU A 228 -6.12 -1.85 5.15
C GLU A 228 -5.45 -0.76 4.30
N ALA A 229 -6.01 -0.47 3.13
CA ALA A 229 -5.49 0.57 2.26
C ALA A 229 -5.54 1.96 2.91
N LEU A 230 -6.64 2.27 3.60
CA LEU A 230 -6.83 3.55 4.29
C LEU A 230 -5.99 3.66 5.56
N ARG A 231 -5.75 2.54 6.25
CA ARG A 231 -4.92 2.53 7.46
C ARG A 231 -3.43 2.68 7.16
N LEU A 232 -2.96 2.05 6.08
CA LEU A 232 -1.53 2.00 5.74
C LEU A 232 -1.09 3.05 4.73
N GLY A 233 -1.94 3.38 3.75
CA GLY A 233 -1.53 4.10 2.56
C GLY A 233 -1.51 5.61 2.72
N ASP A 234 -0.35 6.22 2.43
CA ASP A 234 -0.25 7.65 2.17
C ASP A 234 -0.91 8.00 0.83
N LYS A 235 -0.72 7.11 -0.16
CA LYS A 235 -1.34 7.17 -1.49
C LYS A 235 -1.99 5.83 -1.81
N ILE A 236 -3.16 5.86 -2.41
CA ILE A 236 -3.92 4.68 -2.83
C ILE A 236 -4.10 4.76 -4.34
N ALA A 237 -3.84 3.65 -5.04
CA ALA A 237 -4.15 3.44 -6.44
C ALA A 237 -5.10 2.24 -6.57
N ILE A 238 -6.29 2.46 -7.12
CA ILE A 238 -7.31 1.42 -7.29
C ILE A 238 -7.25 0.89 -8.72
N LEU A 239 -6.98 -0.40 -8.86
CA LEU A 239 -6.89 -1.13 -10.13
C LEU A 239 -8.13 -1.98 -10.35
N ARG A 240 -8.72 -1.87 -11.54
CA ARG A 240 -9.79 -2.72 -12.05
C ARG A 240 -9.44 -3.16 -13.47
N ASP A 241 -9.59 -4.46 -13.74
CA ASP A 241 -9.38 -5.03 -15.07
C ASP A 241 -8.04 -4.72 -15.77
N GLY A 242 -7.00 -4.41 -14.99
CA GLY A 242 -5.69 -4.06 -15.51
C GLY A 242 -5.53 -2.58 -15.84
N GLU A 243 -6.44 -1.72 -15.39
CA GLU A 243 -6.39 -0.25 -15.54
C GLU A 243 -6.45 0.42 -14.16
N VAL A 244 -5.82 1.60 -14.03
CA VAL A 244 -5.96 2.46 -12.85
C VAL A 244 -7.24 3.26 -12.98
N ILE A 245 -8.20 3.05 -12.08
CA ILE A 245 -9.49 3.74 -12.11
C ILE A 245 -9.45 5.04 -11.30
N GLN A 246 -8.77 5.02 -10.16
CA GLN A 246 -8.58 6.19 -9.31
C GLN A 246 -7.28 6.09 -8.55
N GLN A 247 -6.63 7.23 -8.33
CA GLN A 247 -5.49 7.35 -7.43
C GLN A 247 -5.57 8.65 -6.64
N GLY A 248 -5.12 8.64 -5.39
CA GLY A 248 -5.18 9.82 -4.51
C GLY A 248 -4.85 9.46 -3.05
N SER A 249 -5.07 10.41 -2.14
CA SER A 249 -5.02 10.13 -0.71
C SER A 249 -6.25 9.31 -0.27
N GLY A 250 -6.18 8.69 0.92
CA GLY A 250 -7.34 8.01 1.49
C GLY A 250 -8.58 8.91 1.62
N GLN A 251 -8.39 10.21 1.88
CA GLN A 251 -9.49 11.17 1.92
C GLN A 251 -10.11 11.40 0.54
N ASP A 252 -9.30 11.49 -0.52
CA ASP A 252 -9.81 11.68 -1.89
C ASP A 252 -10.68 10.50 -2.32
N ILE A 253 -10.23 9.28 -2.02
CA ILE A 253 -10.99 8.05 -2.30
C ILE A 253 -12.35 8.05 -1.57
N VAL A 254 -12.37 8.44 -0.30
CA VAL A 254 -13.58 8.38 0.56
C VAL A 254 -14.57 9.53 0.29
N LEU A 255 -14.05 10.72 -0.04
CA LEU A 255 -14.86 11.92 -0.23
C LEU A 255 -15.33 12.09 -1.67
N GLN A 256 -14.53 11.63 -2.64
CA GLN A 256 -14.76 11.83 -4.07
C GLN A 256 -14.49 10.52 -4.84
N PRO A 257 -15.28 9.47 -4.60
CA PRO A 257 -15.14 8.22 -5.37
C PRO A 257 -15.38 8.48 -6.86
N ALA A 258 -14.51 7.96 -7.72
CA ALA A 258 -14.55 8.27 -9.16
C ALA A 258 -15.74 7.64 -9.89
N ASP A 259 -16.25 6.50 -9.41
CA ASP A 259 -17.41 5.80 -9.98
C ASP A 259 -18.24 5.06 -8.92
N ASP A 260 -19.33 4.44 -9.36
CA ASP A 260 -20.25 3.68 -8.50
C ASP A 260 -19.58 2.43 -7.89
N TYR A 261 -18.61 1.86 -8.60
CA TYR A 261 -17.83 0.72 -8.10
C TYR A 261 -17.02 1.13 -6.87
N ILE A 262 -16.27 2.24 -6.93
CA ILE A 262 -15.51 2.74 -5.78
C ILE A 262 -16.46 3.19 -4.66
N SER A 263 -17.57 3.84 -5.02
CA SER A 263 -18.60 4.24 -4.05
C SER A 263 -19.12 3.06 -3.23
N ALA A 264 -19.26 1.88 -3.84
CA ALA A 264 -19.69 0.67 -3.14
C ALA A 264 -18.66 0.18 -2.09
N PHE A 265 -17.36 0.28 -2.34
CA PHE A 265 -16.34 -0.07 -1.34
C PHE A 265 -16.30 0.93 -0.18
N VAL A 266 -16.42 2.22 -0.49
CA VAL A 266 -16.35 3.30 0.51
C VAL A 266 -17.55 3.30 1.46
N LYS A 267 -18.69 2.73 1.04
CA LYS A 267 -19.94 2.73 1.82
C LYS A 267 -19.78 2.17 3.24
N GLU A 268 -19.01 1.10 3.38
CA GLU A 268 -18.83 0.38 4.64
C GLU A 268 -17.62 0.88 5.46
N VAL A 269 -16.88 1.85 4.94
CA VAL A 269 -15.69 2.40 5.61
C VAL A 269 -16.10 3.31 6.76
N ASN A 270 -15.40 3.18 7.89
CA ASN A 270 -15.50 4.15 8.98
C ASN A 270 -14.80 5.47 8.57
N ARG A 271 -15.58 6.39 7.99
CA ARG A 271 -15.16 7.74 7.56
C ARG A 271 -14.49 8.53 8.68
N GLY A 272 -14.88 8.30 9.93
CA GLY A 272 -14.33 8.96 11.11
C GLY A 272 -12.84 8.68 11.35
N ARG A 273 -12.31 7.59 10.81
CA ARG A 273 -10.89 7.22 10.91
C ARG A 273 -10.03 7.76 9.78
N VAL A 274 -10.65 8.32 8.74
CA VAL A 274 -9.97 8.74 7.51
C VAL A 274 -10.02 10.25 7.36
N ILE A 275 -11.19 10.85 7.55
CA ILE A 275 -11.41 12.27 7.34
C ILE A 275 -10.73 13.05 8.47
N ARG A 276 -10.06 14.13 8.10
CA ARG A 276 -9.34 15.03 9.02
C ARG A 276 -10.13 16.32 9.26
N LEU A 277 -9.83 17.01 10.36
CA LEU A 277 -10.51 18.23 10.75
C LEU A 277 -10.33 19.37 9.73
N ASP A 278 -9.12 19.52 9.18
CA ASP A 278 -8.81 20.52 8.17
C ASP A 278 -9.68 20.42 6.91
N THR A 279 -10.17 19.22 6.59
CA THR A 279 -11.03 18.95 5.44
C THR A 279 -12.46 19.46 5.62
N ILE A 280 -12.99 19.48 6.84
CA ILE A 280 -14.40 19.82 7.10
C ILE A 280 -14.59 21.14 7.84
N MET A 281 -13.50 21.80 8.24
CA MET A 281 -13.56 23.03 9.03
C MET A 281 -14.27 24.15 8.27
N GLY A 282 -15.06 24.93 9.00
CA GLY A 282 -15.55 26.21 8.53
C GLY A 282 -14.48 27.31 8.67
N PRO A 283 -14.64 28.43 7.97
CA PRO A 283 -13.77 29.59 8.14
C PRO A 283 -13.78 30.06 9.60
N LEU A 284 -12.62 30.49 10.09
CA LEU A 284 -12.50 31.05 11.43
C LEU A 284 -13.33 32.34 11.50
N THR A 285 -14.43 32.31 12.24
CA THR A 285 -15.32 33.45 12.48
C THR A 285 -15.35 33.75 13.98
N GLY A 286 -15.06 35.00 14.36
CA GLY A 286 -15.00 35.44 15.76
C GLY A 286 -13.63 35.24 16.43
N THR A 287 -13.60 35.15 17.75
CA THR A 287 -12.38 34.94 18.54
C THR A 287 -11.87 33.50 18.41
N ALA A 288 -10.54 33.33 18.33
CA ALA A 288 -9.88 32.03 18.32
C ALA A 288 -9.79 31.41 19.74
N GLU A 289 -10.87 31.51 20.50
CA GLU A 289 -10.96 30.99 21.87
C GLU A 289 -11.64 29.62 21.87
N GLY A 290 -11.12 28.70 22.68
CA GLY A 290 -11.68 27.36 22.87
C GLY A 290 -10.63 26.26 22.79
N LEU A 291 -11.11 25.02 22.74
CA LEU A 291 -10.28 23.84 22.55
C LEU A 291 -9.57 23.92 21.19
N ALA A 292 -8.24 24.00 21.20
CA ALA A 292 -7.44 23.97 19.99
C ALA A 292 -7.11 22.52 19.62
N MET A 293 -7.26 22.16 18.34
CA MET A 293 -6.91 20.84 17.81
C MET A 293 -6.16 20.96 16.49
N PRO A 294 -5.10 20.14 16.27
CA PRO A 294 -4.41 20.09 14.98
C PRO A 294 -5.35 19.69 13.84
N GLY A 295 -5.22 20.34 12.69
CA GLY A 295 -6.00 20.06 11.48
C GLY A 295 -5.89 18.63 10.99
N GLY A 296 -4.73 18.00 11.18
CA GLY A 296 -4.49 16.60 10.84
C GLY A 296 -5.21 15.57 11.73
N THR A 297 -5.93 16.00 12.78
CA THR A 297 -6.66 15.10 13.68
C THR A 297 -7.82 14.45 12.94
N VAL A 298 -7.93 13.12 12.99
CA VAL A 298 -9.06 12.39 12.42
C VAL A 298 -10.35 12.63 13.21
N LEU A 299 -11.50 12.58 12.53
CA LEU A 299 -12.78 12.95 13.14
C LEU A 299 -13.14 12.13 14.39
N GLU A 300 -12.84 10.83 14.43
CA GLU A 300 -13.13 9.95 15.57
C GLU A 300 -12.37 10.39 16.83
N ALA A 301 -11.10 10.75 16.66
CA ALA A 301 -10.27 11.28 17.75
C ALA A 301 -10.76 12.67 18.17
N ALA A 302 -11.08 13.54 17.21
CA ALA A 302 -11.61 14.88 17.48
C ALA A 302 -12.91 14.82 18.29
N ALA A 303 -13.87 13.96 17.89
CA ALA A 303 -15.13 13.76 18.61
C ALA A 303 -14.92 13.32 20.06
N ARG A 304 -13.97 12.39 20.28
CA ARG A 304 -13.61 11.92 21.62
C ARG A 304 -13.03 13.04 22.48
N ILE A 305 -12.02 13.75 21.97
CA ILE A 305 -11.35 14.86 22.68
C ILE A 305 -12.37 15.95 23.05
N MET A 306 -13.24 16.33 22.11
CA MET A 306 -14.30 17.33 22.34
C MET A 306 -15.30 16.89 23.40
N THR A 307 -15.70 15.62 23.37
CA THR A 307 -16.63 15.04 24.35
C THR A 307 -16.03 15.00 25.75
N ASP A 308 -14.77 14.56 25.88
CA ASP A 308 -14.04 14.52 27.16
C ASP A 308 -13.84 15.93 27.74
N ALA A 309 -13.55 16.91 26.88
CA ALA A 309 -13.42 18.32 27.25
C ALA A 309 -14.78 19.02 27.49
N ARG A 310 -15.91 18.34 27.23
CA ARG A 310 -17.27 18.90 27.26
C ARG A 310 -17.43 20.17 26.41
N GLN A 311 -16.78 20.19 25.25
CA GLN A 311 -16.83 21.28 24.27
C GLN A 311 -17.61 20.84 23.04
N SER A 312 -18.53 21.67 22.56
CA SER A 312 -19.29 21.40 21.32
C SER A 312 -18.61 21.96 20.07
N SER A 313 -17.55 22.76 20.23
CA SER A 313 -16.79 23.36 19.14
C SER A 313 -15.30 23.42 19.46
N ALA A 314 -14.47 23.38 18.43
CA ALA A 314 -13.02 23.46 18.54
C ALA A 314 -12.42 24.35 17.45
N VAL A 315 -11.32 25.01 17.79
CA VAL A 315 -10.51 25.78 16.85
C VAL A 315 -9.51 24.82 16.20
N VAL A 316 -9.50 24.80 14.88
CA VAL A 316 -8.58 23.97 14.10
C VAL A 316 -7.29 24.76 13.87
N THR A 317 -6.15 24.16 14.17
CA THR A 317 -4.83 24.80 14.01
C THR A 317 -3.99 24.11 12.93
N ASN A 318 -3.12 24.87 12.27
CA ASN A 318 -2.07 24.29 11.42
C ASN A 318 -0.95 23.66 12.28
N ASP A 319 0.05 23.07 11.63
CA ASP A 319 1.22 22.47 12.30
C ASP A 319 2.04 23.47 13.13
N GLY A 320 1.97 24.77 12.78
CA GLY A 320 2.58 25.87 13.52
C GLY A 320 1.75 26.39 14.68
N GLY A 321 0.62 25.75 15.01
CA GLY A 321 -0.29 26.16 16.10
C GLY A 321 -1.15 27.39 15.78
N THR A 322 -1.12 27.89 14.54
CA THR A 322 -1.92 29.04 14.12
C THR A 322 -3.36 28.58 13.84
N PRO A 323 -4.39 29.27 14.39
CA PRO A 323 -5.78 29.03 14.05
C PRO A 323 -6.07 29.20 12.56
N ILE A 324 -6.66 28.19 11.93
CA ILE A 324 -7.00 28.18 10.50
C ILE A 324 -8.50 27.99 10.24
N GLY A 325 -9.25 27.48 11.23
CA GLY A 325 -10.69 27.27 11.08
C GLY A 325 -11.37 26.88 12.37
N ARG A 326 -12.65 26.55 12.28
CA ARG A 326 -13.45 26.06 13.41
C ARG A 326 -14.30 24.88 12.96
N VAL A 327 -14.52 23.95 13.87
CA VAL A 327 -15.39 22.78 13.67
C VAL A 327 -16.31 22.61 14.88
N ASP A 328 -17.53 22.14 14.64
CA ASP A 328 -18.44 21.71 15.70
C ASP A 328 -18.74 20.20 15.63
N LEU A 329 -19.30 19.65 16.72
CA LEU A 329 -19.66 18.23 16.79
C LEU A 329 -20.69 17.82 15.73
N GLN A 330 -21.58 18.72 15.32
CA GLN A 330 -22.60 18.42 14.32
C GLN A 330 -21.97 18.24 12.93
N GLN A 331 -21.02 19.08 12.56
CA GLN A 331 -20.22 18.95 11.35
C GLN A 331 -19.41 17.65 11.35
N ILE A 332 -18.79 17.31 12.49
CA ILE A 332 -18.06 16.05 12.64
C ILE A 332 -18.98 14.85 12.42
N ILE A 333 -20.12 14.80 13.11
CA ILE A 333 -21.09 13.69 12.99
C ILE A 333 -21.63 13.61 11.56
N ALA A 334 -21.99 14.74 10.95
CA ALA A 334 -22.50 14.77 9.58
C ALA A 334 -21.47 14.25 8.56
N ALA A 335 -20.18 14.54 8.76
CA ALA A 335 -19.12 14.05 7.89
C ALA A 335 -18.77 12.56 8.09
N MET A 336 -18.97 12.04 9.32
CA MET A 336 -18.81 10.62 9.64
C MET A 336 -19.90 9.74 9.06
N VAL A 337 -21.12 10.28 8.89
CA VAL A 337 -22.25 9.55 8.34
C VAL A 337 -22.25 9.65 6.82
N THR A 338 -22.46 8.52 6.14
CA THR A 338 -22.55 8.48 4.67
C THR A 338 -23.71 9.37 4.18
N PRO A 339 -23.47 10.33 3.27
CA PRO A 339 -24.54 11.20 2.78
C PRO A 339 -25.64 10.43 2.05
N LYS A 340 -26.91 10.76 2.30
CA LYS A 340 -28.10 10.18 1.63
C LYS A 340 -28.05 10.21 0.10
N SER A 341 -27.29 11.13 -0.51
CA SER A 341 -27.18 11.24 -1.97
C SER A 341 -26.56 10.02 -2.65
N HIS A 342 -25.85 9.16 -1.91
CA HIS A 342 -25.39 7.86 -2.41
C HIS A 342 -26.48 6.77 -2.35
N GLU A 343 -27.49 6.93 -1.48
CA GLU A 343 -28.64 6.02 -1.39
C GLU A 343 -29.70 6.36 -2.45
N ASP A 344 -29.93 7.64 -2.72
CA ASP A 344 -30.99 8.11 -3.62
C ASP A 344 -30.72 7.81 -5.12
N LYS A 345 -29.45 7.71 -5.55
CA LYS A 345 -29.11 7.31 -6.93
C LYS A 345 -29.48 5.87 -7.25
N GLN A 346 -29.59 5.02 -6.22
CA GLN A 346 -29.86 3.59 -6.38
C GLN A 346 -31.36 3.30 -6.50
N ILE A 347 -32.21 4.09 -5.82
CA ILE A 347 -33.68 4.00 -5.95
C ILE A 347 -34.15 4.44 -7.35
N ALA A 348 -33.37 5.26 -8.06
CA ALA A 348 -33.66 5.65 -9.43
C ALA A 348 -33.16 4.66 -10.50
N ALA A 349 -32.43 3.61 -10.11
CA ALA A 349 -31.79 2.65 -11.01
C ALA A 349 -32.29 1.18 -10.84
N GLU A 350 -33.19 0.92 -9.88
CA GLU A 350 -33.98 -0.32 -9.75
C GLU A 350 -35.38 -0.17 -10.37
#